data_AF-A0A5R8WID1-F1
#
_entry.id   AF-A0A5R8WID1-F1
#
_cell.length_a   1.000
_cell.length_b   1.000
_cell.length_c   1.000
_cell.angle_alpha   90.00
_cell.angle_beta   90.00
_cell.angle_gamma   90.00
#
_symmetry.space_group_name_H-M   'P 1'
#
loop_
_entity.id
_entity.type
_entity.pdbx_description
1 polymer ?
#
loop_
_entity_poly.entity_id
_entity_poly.type
_entity_poly.pdbx_seq_one_letter_code
_entity_poly.pdbx_strand_id
1 'polypeptide(L)'
;MEKTPYFSDNERTEQQRRDVVKFAVGVSMSQNRHPSAQLVELQNRYIAGEIDLEQLSAVLDAEYAPAPGPDPLAKYAPGEGPQVEPAHEYSPYLHFEERIVSL
;
A
#
# COMPACT_ATOMS: atom_id res chain seq x y z
N MET A 1 4.37 5.83 -21.72
CA MET A 1 3.98 7.19 -22.10
C MET A 1 4.83 8.13 -21.26
N GLU A 2 5.71 8.91 -21.86
CA GLU A 2 6.37 10.00 -21.13
C GLU A 2 5.31 11.05 -20.81
N LYS A 3 4.97 11.17 -19.52
CA LYS A 3 4.00 12.16 -19.05
C LYS A 3 4.75 13.49 -18.93
N THR A 4 4.24 14.53 -19.57
CA THR A 4 4.77 15.89 -19.38
C THR A 4 4.62 16.28 -17.91
N PRO A 5 5.68 16.77 -17.24
CA PRO A 5 5.60 17.20 -15.85
C PRO A 5 4.52 18.27 -15.65
N TYR A 6 3.73 18.11 -14.60
CA TYR A 6 2.71 19.06 -14.18
C TYR A 6 3.12 19.82 -12.92
N PHE A 7 3.03 21.15 -12.96
CA PHE A 7 3.34 22.01 -11.82
C PHE A 7 2.12 22.85 -11.45
N SER A 8 1.77 22.88 -10.17
CA SER A 8 0.72 23.75 -9.66
C SER A 8 1.15 25.22 -9.68
N ASP A 9 0.22 26.14 -9.39
CA ASP A 9 0.51 27.58 -9.30
C ASP A 9 1.64 27.92 -8.30
N ASN A 10 1.81 27.07 -7.29
CA ASN A 10 2.84 27.21 -6.26
C ASN A 10 4.17 26.55 -6.62
N GLU A 11 4.34 26.05 -7.85
CA GLU A 11 5.51 25.28 -8.31
C GLU A 11 6.01 25.73 -9.69
N ARG A 12 5.44 26.80 -10.26
CA ARG A 12 5.76 27.27 -11.61
C ARG A 12 7.23 27.67 -11.77
N THR A 13 7.80 28.28 -10.75
CA THR A 13 9.18 28.76 -10.77
C THR A 13 10.12 27.79 -10.05
N GLU A 14 11.39 27.79 -10.45
CA GLU A 14 12.43 27.04 -9.76
C GLU A 14 12.50 27.43 -8.26
N GLN A 15 12.38 28.71 -7.95
CA GLN A 15 12.41 29.21 -6.57
C GLN A 15 11.27 28.63 -5.73
N GLN A 16 10.05 28.61 -6.28
CA GLN A 16 8.91 27.97 -5.65
C GLN A 16 9.13 26.48 -5.38
N ARG A 17 9.67 25.74 -6.35
CA ARG A 17 10.02 24.32 -6.17
C ARG A 17 11.11 24.11 -5.13
N ARG A 18 12.11 25.00 -5.05
CA ARG A 18 13.13 25.00 -3.99
C ARG A 18 12.50 25.18 -2.61
N ASP A 19 11.51 26.05 -2.48
CA ASP A 19 10.85 26.31 -1.20
C ASP A 19 9.99 25.11 -0.74
N VAL A 20 9.35 24.41 -1.67
CA VAL A 20 8.69 23.11 -1.39
C VAL A 20 9.70 22.07 -0.87
N VAL A 21 10.85 21.92 -1.53
CA VAL A 21 11.90 20.98 -1.10
C VAL A 21 12.46 21.36 0.27
N LYS A 22 12.75 22.65 0.51
CA LYS A 22 13.24 23.12 1.81
C LYS A 22 12.28 22.79 2.94
N PHE A 23 10.97 22.97 2.72
CA PHE A 23 9.96 22.60 3.71
C PHE A 23 10.03 21.09 4.03
N ALA A 24 10.03 20.23 3.02
CA ALA A 24 10.09 18.78 3.19
C ALA A 24 11.39 18.30 3.87
N VAL A 25 12.54 18.85 3.48
CA VAL A 25 13.83 18.53 4.09
C VAL A 25 13.92 19.05 5.51
N GLY A 26 13.38 20.25 5.80
CA GLY A 26 13.33 20.81 7.15
C GLY A 26 12.57 19.90 8.13
N VAL A 27 11.44 19.34 7.68
CA VAL A 27 10.70 18.32 8.44
C VAL A 27 11.57 17.08 8.70
N SER A 28 12.34 16.62 7.70
CA SER A 28 13.23 15.45 7.85
C SER A 28 14.41 15.69 8.79
N MET A 29 15.04 16.87 8.75
CA MET A 29 16.16 17.21 9.64
C MET A 29 15.73 17.32 11.10
N SER A 30 14.49 17.74 11.38
CA SER A 30 13.92 17.71 12.74
C SER A 30 13.86 16.30 13.34
N GLN A 31 13.88 15.26 12.50
CA GLN A 31 13.90 13.86 12.88
C GLN A 31 15.33 13.28 12.92
N ASN A 32 16.36 14.13 12.82
CA ASN A 32 17.79 13.78 12.83
C ASN A 32 18.19 12.79 11.73
N ARG A 33 17.46 12.79 10.61
CA ARG A 33 17.73 11.94 9.44
C ARG A 33 18.18 12.81 8.27
N HIS A 34 19.34 12.47 7.72
CA HIS A 34 19.84 13.10 6.50
C HIS A 34 19.20 12.42 5.28
N PRO A 35 18.85 13.19 4.24
CA PRO A 35 18.38 12.60 2.98
C PRO A 35 19.49 11.78 2.32
N SER A 36 19.11 10.68 1.65
CA SER A 36 20.03 9.88 0.84
C SER A 36 20.50 10.65 -0.40
N ALA A 37 21.63 10.25 -0.98
CA ALA A 37 22.15 10.89 -2.20
C ALA A 37 21.15 10.82 -3.38
N GLN A 38 20.47 9.69 -3.53
CA GLN A 38 19.42 9.49 -4.54
C GLN A 38 18.24 10.44 -4.33
N LEU A 39 17.80 10.65 -3.09
CA LEU A 39 16.73 11.61 -2.77
C LEU A 39 17.16 13.05 -3.10
N VAL A 40 18.41 13.42 -2.83
CA VAL A 40 18.96 14.74 -3.19
C VAL A 40 18.96 14.94 -4.71
N GLU A 41 19.34 13.92 -5.48
CA GLU A 41 19.29 13.97 -6.94
C GLU A 41 17.86 14.17 -7.47
N LEU A 42 16.90 13.40 -6.96
CA LEU A 42 15.49 13.54 -7.32
C LEU A 42 14.94 14.93 -6.99
N GLN A 43 15.29 15.46 -5.82
CA GLN A 43 14.93 16.83 -5.43
C GLN A 43 15.50 17.88 -6.40
N ASN A 44 16.75 17.71 -6.85
CA ASN A 44 17.37 18.64 -7.80
C ASN A 44 16.68 18.59 -9.18
N ARG A 45 16.32 17.40 -9.67
CA ARG A 45 15.56 17.24 -10.93
C ARG A 45 14.18 17.87 -10.85
N TYR A 46 13.49 17.71 -9.71
CA TYR A 46 12.22 18.37 -9.44
C TYR A 46 12.40 19.91 -9.42
N ILE A 47 13.42 20.42 -8.73
CA ILE A 47 13.73 21.86 -8.72
C ILE A 47 13.97 22.39 -10.14
N ALA A 48 14.76 21.68 -10.95
CA ALA A 48 15.03 22.03 -12.35
C ALA A 48 13.77 21.98 -13.24
N GLY A 49 12.68 21.35 -12.78
CA GLY A 49 11.44 21.20 -13.54
C GLY A 49 11.47 20.03 -14.52
N GLU A 50 12.45 19.12 -14.39
CA GLU A 50 12.59 17.92 -15.21
C GLU A 50 11.56 16.86 -14.84
N ILE A 51 11.15 16.83 -13.57
CA ILE A 51 10.12 15.93 -13.03
C ILE A 51 9.15 16.72 -12.16
N ASP A 52 7.91 16.25 -12.05
CA ASP A 52 6.92 16.77 -11.11
C ASP A 52 6.89 15.97 -9.80
N LEU A 53 6.04 16.40 -8.85
CA LEU A 53 5.88 15.69 -7.57
C LEU A 53 5.30 14.29 -7.74
N GLU A 54 4.46 14.04 -8.75
CA GLU A 54 3.87 12.72 -9.00
C GLU A 54 4.94 11.73 -9.46
N GLN A 55 5.80 12.15 -10.37
CA GLN A 55 6.95 11.38 -10.83
C GLN A 55 7.97 11.17 -9.72
N LEU A 56 8.25 12.20 -8.92
CA LEU A 56 9.11 12.08 -7.74
C LEU A 56 8.54 11.06 -6.74
N SER A 57 7.24 11.13 -6.43
CA SER A 57 6.54 10.18 -5.55
C SER A 57 6.62 8.77 -6.10
N ALA A 58 6.33 8.57 -7.39
CA ALA A 58 6.35 7.25 -8.01
C ALA A 58 7.72 6.57 -7.92
N VAL A 59 8.82 7.34 -8.05
CA VAL A 59 10.18 6.81 -7.86
C VAL A 59 10.42 6.42 -6.40
N LEU A 60 9.99 7.26 -5.45
CA LEU A 60 10.12 6.95 -4.03
C LEU A 60 9.27 5.75 -3.61
N ASP A 61 8.05 5.63 -4.12
CA ASP A 61 7.15 4.52 -3.84
C ASP A 61 7.69 3.20 -4.41
N ALA A 62 8.38 3.24 -5.55
CA ALA A 62 9.06 2.07 -6.11
C ALA A 62 10.27 1.65 -5.27
N GLU A 63 11.06 2.61 -4.78
CA GLU A 63 12.26 2.36 -3.96
C GLU A 63 11.90 1.89 -2.54
N TYR A 64 10.90 2.53 -1.93
CA TYR A 64 10.47 2.28 -0.56
C TYR A 64 9.16 1.50 -0.49
N ALA A 65 8.83 0.76 -1.55
CA ALA A 65 7.65 -0.09 -1.59
C ALA A 65 7.61 -0.91 -0.29
N PRO A 66 6.55 -0.76 0.53
CA PRO A 66 6.47 -1.53 1.76
C PRO A 66 6.56 -3.00 1.38
N ALA A 67 7.49 -3.72 2.03
CA ALA A 67 7.61 -5.16 1.83
C ALA A 67 6.20 -5.76 1.93
N PRO A 68 5.80 -6.65 1.00
CA PRO A 68 4.49 -7.29 1.09
C PRO A 68 4.36 -7.84 2.50
N GLY A 69 3.34 -7.35 3.22
CA GLY A 69 3.05 -7.83 4.56
C GLY A 69 2.87 -9.34 4.55
N PRO A 70 3.04 -10.02 5.69
CA PRO A 70 2.76 -11.44 5.76
C PRO A 70 1.37 -11.72 5.21
N ASP A 71 1.26 -12.67 4.27
CA ASP A 71 -0.01 -13.01 3.64
C ASP A 71 -1.04 -13.34 4.74
N PRO A 72 -2.14 -12.57 4.87
CA PRO A 72 -3.15 -12.82 5.90
C PRO A 72 -3.84 -14.19 5.73
N LEU A 73 -3.70 -14.82 4.55
CA LEU A 73 -4.22 -16.13 4.22
C LEU A 73 -3.19 -17.26 4.38
N ALA A 74 -1.93 -16.97 4.74
CA ALA A 74 -0.91 -18.00 4.98
C ALA A 74 -1.39 -19.05 6.01
N LYS A 75 -2.16 -18.65 7.02
CA LYS A 75 -2.79 -19.55 8.02
C LYS A 75 -3.81 -20.55 7.44
N TYR A 76 -4.21 -20.39 6.19
CA TYR A 76 -5.14 -21.27 5.48
C TYR A 76 -4.46 -22.05 4.35
N ALA A 77 -3.12 -22.05 4.29
CA ALA A 77 -2.39 -22.91 3.37
C ALA A 77 -2.81 -24.38 3.58
N PRO A 78 -3.12 -25.13 2.50
CA PRO A 78 -3.51 -26.53 2.60
C PRO A 78 -2.44 -27.33 3.34
N GLY A 79 -2.77 -27.85 4.53
CA GLY A 79 -1.87 -28.64 5.37
C GLY A 79 -1.35 -27.96 6.65
N GLU A 80 -1.57 -26.65 6.84
CA GLU A 80 -1.11 -25.91 8.03
C GLU A 80 -2.24 -25.47 8.98
N GLY A 81 -3.48 -25.90 8.73
CA GLY A 81 -4.59 -25.68 9.65
C GLY A 81 -4.50 -26.58 10.90
N PRO A 82 -5.07 -26.17 12.05
CA PRO A 82 -5.21 -27.08 13.19
C PRO A 82 -5.90 -28.37 12.73
N GLN A 83 -5.43 -29.53 13.20
CA GLN A 83 -6.13 -30.79 12.96
C GLN A 83 -7.53 -30.70 13.57
N VAL A 84 -8.48 -30.28 12.76
CA VAL A 84 -9.90 -30.31 13.09
C VAL A 84 -10.39 -31.71 12.80
N GLU A 85 -11.03 -32.33 13.79
CA GLU A 85 -11.70 -33.61 13.57
C GLU A 85 -12.70 -33.44 12.42
N PRO A 86 -12.78 -34.42 11.50
CA PRO A 86 -13.73 -34.36 10.41
C PRO A 86 -15.14 -34.20 10.98
N ALA A 87 -15.91 -33.27 10.41
CA ALA A 87 -17.29 -33.05 10.83
C ALA A 87 -18.04 -34.39 10.78
N HIS A 88 -18.68 -34.75 11.88
CA HIS A 88 -19.49 -35.96 11.95
C HIS A 88 -20.52 -35.95 10.84
N GLU A 89 -20.60 -37.08 10.12
CA GLU A 89 -21.59 -37.29 9.07
C GLU A 89 -22.99 -37.08 9.66
N TYR A 90 -23.72 -36.12 9.10
CA TYR A 90 -25.05 -35.75 9.59
C TYR A 90 -26.00 -36.92 9.36
N SER A 91 -26.37 -37.60 10.45
CA SER A 91 -27.42 -38.61 10.44
C SER A 91 -28.73 -37.96 10.92
N PRO A 92 -29.73 -37.76 10.04
CA PRO A 92 -31.01 -37.18 10.44
C PRO A 92 -31.79 -38.18 11.30
N TYR A 93 -31.58 -38.16 12.61
CA TYR A 93 -32.42 -38.89 13.58
C TYR A 93 -33.73 -38.13 13.85
N LEU A 94 -34.55 -37.92 12.83
CA LEU A 94 -35.95 -37.55 13.01
C LEU A 94 -36.78 -38.25 11.93
N HIS A 95 -37.12 -39.52 12.19
CA HIS A 95 -38.24 -40.17 11.52
C HIS A 95 -39.53 -39.64 12.17
N PHE A 96 -40.17 -38.65 11.55
CA PHE A 96 -41.52 -38.27 11.93
C PHE A 96 -42.48 -39.33 11.38
N GLU A 97 -43.11 -40.10 12.26
CA GLU A 97 -44.25 -40.95 11.86
C GLU A 97 -45.45 -40.03 11.54
N GLU A 98 -45.77 -39.88 10.25
CA GLU A 98 -47.03 -39.28 9.83
C GLU A 98 -48.19 -40.24 10.16
N ARG A 99 -48.85 -40.02 11.29
CA ARG A 99 -50.19 -40.57 11.52
C ARG A 99 -51.22 -39.72 10.75
N ILE A 100 -51.64 -40.20 9.59
CA ILE A 100 -52.84 -39.70 8.91
C ILE A 100 -54.05 -40.11 9.77
N VAL A 101 -54.73 -39.12 10.35
CA VAL A 101 -56.08 -39.32 10.92
C VAL A 101 -57.07 -38.98 9.81
N SER A 102 -57.69 -39.99 9.21
CA SER A 102 -58.82 -39.81 8.30
C SER A 102 -60.08 -39.47 9.11
N LEU A 103 -60.81 -38.45 8.64
CA LEU A 103 -62.12 -38.01 9.14
C LEU A 103 -63.21 -39.07 9.02
#